data_AF-A0A2T8FCG6-F1
#
_entry.id   AF-A0A2T8FCG6-F1
#
_cell.length_a   1.000
_cell.length_b   1.000
_cell.length_c   1.000
_cell.angle_alpha   90.00
_cell.angle_beta   90.00
_cell.angle_gamma   90.00
#
_symmetry.space_group_name_H-M   'P 1'
#
loop_
_entity.id
_entity.type
_entity.pdbx_description
1 polymer ?
#
loop_
_entity_poly.entity_id
_entity_poly.type
_entity_poly.pdbx_seq_one_letter_code
_entity_poly.pdbx_strand_id
1 'polypeptide(L)' 'MEVRQILAHIDRSTAKGARAAALILLGYAAALRCSELAALTLADLEPRPGGLLLHLLATKTDPDRRG' A
#
# COMPACT_ATOMS: atom_id res chain seq x y z
N MET A 1 -14.49 9.04 -2.29
CA MET A 1 -14.97 9.05 -3.69
C MET A 1 -13.84 9.42 -4.67
N GLU A 2 -12.93 10.32 -4.32
CA GLU A 2 -11.85 10.79 -5.21
C GLU A 2 -10.81 9.74 -5.62
N VAL A 3 -10.40 8.83 -4.73
CA VAL A 3 -9.43 7.77 -5.08
C VAL A 3 -9.91 6.90 -6.25
N ARG A 4 -11.22 6.65 -6.37
CA ARG A 4 -11.76 5.90 -7.51
C ARG A 4 -11.59 6.66 -8.83
N GLN A 5 -11.64 7.99 -8.82
CA GLN A 5 -11.43 8.83 -10.02
C GLN A 5 -9.98 8.79 -10.47
N ILE A 6 -9.03 8.90 -9.53
CA ILE A 6 -7.59 8.77 -9.81
C ILE A 6 -7.31 7.40 -10.44
N LEU A 7 -7.84 6.34 -9.84
CA LEU A 7 -7.63 4.97 -10.28
C LEU A 7 -8.30 4.63 -11.62
N ALA A 8 -9.28 5.41 -12.08
CA ALA A 8 -9.93 5.24 -13.38
C ALA A 8 -9.02 5.66 -14.55
N HIS A 9 -8.01 6.50 -14.28
CA HIS A 9 -7.10 7.04 -15.28
C HIS A 9 -5.78 6.25 -15.37
N ILE A 10 -5.66 5.15 -14.61
CA ILE A 10 -4.47 4.31 -14.57
C ILE A 10 -4.72 3.05 -15.40
N ASP A 11 -3.92 2.87 -16.47
CA ASP A 11 -3.96 1.65 -17.28
C ASP A 11 -3.34 0.46 -16.54
N ARG A 12 -4.20 -0.39 -15.98
CA ARG A 12 -3.82 -1.58 -15.20
C ARG A 12 -3.40 -2.78 -16.04
N SER A 13 -3.49 -2.70 -17.37
CA SER A 13 -2.96 -3.75 -18.26
C SER A 13 -1.43 -3.70 -18.33
N THR A 14 -0.83 -2.55 -18.01
CA THR A 14 0.63 -2.41 -17.91
C THR A 14 1.13 -2.75 -16.51
N ALA A 15 2.33 -3.34 -16.41
CA ALA A 15 2.96 -3.59 -15.11
C ALA A 15 3.13 -2.30 -14.27
N LYS A 16 3.49 -1.19 -14.93
CA LYS A 16 3.63 0.12 -14.27
C LYS A 16 2.30 0.61 -13.69
N GLY A 17 1.22 0.53 -14.46
CA GLY A 17 -0.08 1.00 -13.99
C GLY A 17 -0.70 0.08 -12.94
N ALA A 18 -0.55 -1.24 -13.06
CA ALA A 18 -0.94 -2.18 -12.00
C ALA A 18 -0.25 -1.86 -10.67
N ARG A 19 1.07 -1.61 -10.71
CA ARG A 19 1.84 -1.18 -9.53
C ARG A 19 1.35 0.15 -8.97
N ALA A 20 1.15 1.16 -9.82
CA ALA A 20 0.69 2.48 -9.37
C ALA A 20 -0.69 2.40 -8.68
N ALA A 21 -1.63 1.65 -9.26
CA ALA A 21 -2.94 1.42 -8.66
C ALA A 21 -2.81 0.70 -7.30
N ALA A 22 -1.96 -0.33 -7.21
CA ALA A 22 -1.73 -1.06 -5.96
C ALA A 22 -1.16 -0.16 -4.86
N LEU A 23 -0.16 0.68 -5.17
CA LEU A 23 0.43 1.62 -4.20
C LEU A 23 -0.60 2.63 -3.66
N ILE A 24 -1.42 3.20 -4.55
CA ILE A 24 -2.49 4.14 -4.16
C ILE A 24 -3.52 3.44 -3.27
N LEU A 25 -3.98 2.26 -3.67
CA LEU A 25 -4.98 1.50 -2.92
C LEU A 25 -4.47 1.07 -1.55
N LEU A 26 -3.26 0.52 -1.47
CA LEU A 26 -2.65 0.09 -0.20
C LEU A 26 -2.41 1.29 0.72
N GLY A 27 -1.82 2.38 0.20
CA GLY A 27 -1.59 3.61 0.96
C GLY A 27 -2.88 4.22 1.50
N TYR A 28 -3.93 4.25 0.68
CA TYR A 28 -5.24 4.78 1.09
C TYR A 28 -5.96 3.88 2.10
N ALA A 29 -6.00 2.57 1.87
CA ALA A 29 -6.74 1.63 2.70
C ALA A 29 -6.12 1.41 4.08
N ALA A 30 -4.78 1.39 4.15
CA ALA A 30 -4.03 1.15 5.39
C ALA A 30 -3.40 2.42 5.99
N ALA A 31 -3.64 3.60 5.40
CA ALA A 31 -3.09 4.89 5.83
C ALA A 31 -1.55 4.90 5.95
N LEU A 32 -0.86 4.21 5.04
CA LEU A 32 0.60 4.06 5.03
C LEU A 32 1.30 5.31 4.49
N ARG A 33 2.46 5.63 5.06
CA ARG A 33 3.39 6.64 4.55
C ARG A 33 4.15 6.09 3.35
N CYS A 34 4.71 6.98 2.52
CA CYS A 34 5.54 6.58 1.38
C CYS A 34 6.73 5.70 1.80
N SER A 35 7.35 5.95 2.95
CA SER A 35 8.48 5.15 3.45
C SER A 35 8.05 3.76 3.94
N GLU A 36 6.84 3.62 4.48
CA GLU A 36 6.28 2.31 4.86
C GLU A 36 5.90 1.51 3.61
N LEU A 37 5.26 2.14 2.62
CA LEU A 37 4.99 1.52 1.32
C LEU A 37 6.27 1.08 0.58
N ALA A 38 7.33 1.88 0.66
CA ALA A 38 8.61 1.57 0.02
C ALA A 38 9.34 0.41 0.71
N ALA A 39 9.09 0.16 1.99
CA ALA A 39 9.69 -0.92 2.76
C ALA A 39 8.91 -2.24 2.67
N LEU A 40 7.65 -2.23 2.23
CA LEU A 40 6.82 -3.43 2.11
C LEU A 40 7.41 -4.42 1.08
N THR A 41 7.41 -5.69 1.48
CA THR A 41 7.74 -6.83 0.63
C THR A 41 6.51 -7.71 0.44
N LEU A 42 6.55 -8.63 -0.53
CA LEU A 42 5.46 -9.61 -0.72
C LEU A 42 5.30 -10.57 0.47
N ALA A 43 6.36 -10.79 1.25
CA ALA A 43 6.30 -11.63 2.45
C ALA A 43 5.48 -10.99 3.58
N ASP A 44 5.33 -9.66 3.55
CA ASP A 44 4.54 -8.91 4.52
C ASP A 44 3.03 -8.93 4.21
N LEU A 45 2.64 -9.56 3.08
CA LEU A 45 1.27 -9.59 2.58
C LEU A 45 0.66 -10.98 2.79
N GLU A 46 -0.34 -11.09 3.65
CA GLU A 46 -1.07 -12.34 3.89
C GLU A 46 -2.50 -12.27 3.32
N PRO A 47 -2.82 -13.03 2.26
CA PRO A 47 -4.17 -13.13 1.73
C PRO A 47 -5.13 -13.73 2.76
N ARG A 48 -6.28 -13.10 2.98
CA ARG A 48 -7.34 -13.58 3.88
C ARG A 48 -8.69 -13.55 3.18
N PRO A 49 -9.66 -14.38 3.63
CA PRO A 49 -11.04 -14.22 3.21
C PRO A 49 -11.49 -12.78 3.46
N GLY A 50 -11.85 -12.05 2.40
CA GLY A 50 -12.27 -10.66 2.48
C GLY A 50 -11.18 -9.60 2.30
N GLY A 51 -9.91 -9.96 2.09
CA GLY A 51 -8.88 -8.97 1.77
C GLY A 51 -7.44 -9.41 2.00
N LEU A 52 -6.61 -8.46 2.42
CA LEU A 52 -5.18 -8.65 2.66
C LEU A 52 -4.83 -8.17 4.06
N LEU A 53 -4.17 -9.02 4.84
CA LEU A 53 -3.56 -8.66 6.11
C LEU A 53 -2.11 -8.20 5.85
N LEU A 54 -1.74 -7.05 6.43
CA LEU A 54 -0.43 -6.42 6.27
C LEU A 54 0.39 -6.60 7.56
N HIS A 55 1.54 -7.25 7.45
CA HIS A 55 2.50 -7.41 8.54
C HIS A 55 3.52 -6.27 8.49
N LEU A 56 3.26 -5.19 9.24
CA LEU A 56 4.15 -4.02 9.25
C LEU A 56 5.26 -4.23 10.29
N LEU A 57 6.49 -4.45 9.82
CA LEU A 57 7.68 -4.69 10.67
C LEU A 57 8.07 -3.47 11.53
N ALA A 58 7.62 -2.26 11.19
CA ALA A 58 7.89 -1.05 11.96
C ALA A 58 6.66 -0.13 11.98
N THR A 59 5.89 -0.20 13.06
CA THR A 59 4.78 0.70 13.30
C THR A 59 5.26 2.00 13.94
N LYS A 60 4.59 3.10 13.60
CA LYS A 60 4.67 4.47 14.15
C LYS A 60 4.86 4.63 15.67
N THR A 61 4.70 3.59 16.50
CA THR A 61 4.90 3.60 17.96
C THR A 61 6.29 3.14 18.43
N ASP A 62 7.25 2.90 17.53
CA ASP A 62 8.66 2.77 17.92
C ASP A 62 9.20 4.15 18.37
N PRO A 63 9.57 4.36 19.65
CA PRO A 63 10.00 5.66 20.17
C PRO A 63 11.28 6.21 19.53
N ASP A 64 12.05 5.38 18.81
CA ASP A 64 13.43 5.72 18.42
C ASP A 64 13.63 6.12 16.95
N ARG A 65 12.61 6.09 16.09
CA ARG A 65 12.82 6.39 14.65
C ARG A 65 12.61 7.88 14.33
N ARG A 66 13.71 8.64 14.32
CA ARG A 66 13.80 9.97 13.69
C ARG A 66 13.62 9.82 12.17
N GLY A 67 12.76 10.67 11.61
CA GLY A 67 12.18 10.59 10.26
C GLY A 67 13.16 10.56 9.11
#